data_AF-A0A2V6CNW1-F1
#
_entry.id   AF-A0A2V6CNW1-F1
#
_cell.length_a   1.000
_cell.length_b   1.000
_cell.length_c   1.000
_cell.angle_alpha   90.00
_cell.angle_beta   90.00
_cell.angle_gamma   90.00
#
_symmetry.space_group_name_H-M   'P 1'
#
loop_
_entity.id
_entity.type
_entity.pdbx_description
1 polymer ?
#
loop_
_entity_poly.entity_id
_entity_poly.type
_entity_poly.pdbx_seq_one_letter_code
_entity_poly.pdbx_strand_id
1 'polypeptide(L)' 'FDSNQSCAIGNVHIDGTDPNAVAKYLFDKQHIFTVPIVHEEFQGIRITPNLYTTLGELDRFCEQMELIAKKGLPS' A
#
# COMPACT_ATOMS: atom_id res chain seq x y z
N PHE A 1 6.86 -14.26 10.74
CA PHE A 1 6.70 -12.93 11.38
C PHE A 1 6.02 -13.15 12.72
N ASP A 2 6.58 -12.61 13.81
CA ASP A 2 5.96 -12.63 15.14
C ASP A 2 4.94 -11.49 15.24
N SER A 3 3.71 -11.75 15.70
CA SER A 3 2.65 -10.74 15.78
C SER A 3 3.01 -9.53 16.66
N ASN A 4 3.96 -9.67 17.58
CA ASN A 4 4.46 -8.57 18.41
C ASN A 4 5.47 -7.67 17.70
N GLN A 5 5.91 -8.04 16.48
CA GLN A 5 6.83 -7.24 15.67
C GLN A 5 6.11 -6.38 14.61
N SER A 6 4.78 -6.46 14.53
CA SER A 6 3.99 -5.53 13.72
C SER A 6 3.52 -4.35 14.58
N CYS A 7 3.95 -3.15 14.21
CA CYS A 7 3.46 -1.89 14.80
C CYS A 7 2.64 -1.10 13.76
N ALA A 8 2.52 0.22 13.93
CA ALA A 8 1.68 1.07 13.10
C ALA A 8 2.22 1.36 11.68
N ILE A 9 3.30 0.71 11.23
CA ILE A 9 3.90 0.95 9.91
C ILE A 9 4.11 -0.39 9.21
N GLY A 10 3.59 -0.50 7.99
CA GLY A 10 3.82 -1.63 7.09
C GLY A 10 4.42 -1.15 5.77
N ASN A 11 5.46 -1.84 5.28
CA ASN A 11 5.93 -1.69 3.91
C ASN A 11 5.37 -2.85 3.08
N VAL A 12 4.71 -2.55 1.98
CA VAL A 12 4.07 -3.54 1.11
C VAL A 12 4.57 -3.35 -0.31
N HIS A 13 4.99 -4.44 -0.94
CA HIS A 13 5.39 -4.47 -2.34
C HIS A 13 4.57 -5.51 -3.08
N ILE A 14 4.16 -5.17 -4.30
CA ILE A 14 3.56 -6.11 -5.24
C ILE A 14 4.59 -6.33 -6.35
N ASP A 15 5.08 -7.56 -6.45
CA ASP A 15 6.08 -7.93 -7.46
C ASP A 15 5.59 -7.59 -8.87
N GLY A 16 6.47 -6.97 -9.67
CA GLY A 16 6.14 -6.55 -11.03
C GLY A 16 5.41 -5.20 -11.13
N THR A 17 5.25 -4.46 -10.03
CA THR A 17 4.72 -3.09 -10.03
C THR A 17 5.76 -2.06 -9.59
N ASP A 18 5.70 -0.85 -10.16
CA ASP A 18 6.48 0.29 -9.66
C ASP A 18 5.78 0.91 -8.44
N PRO A 19 6.42 0.96 -7.26
CA PRO A 19 5.84 1.58 -6.07
C PRO A 19 5.38 3.02 -6.28
N ASN A 20 6.07 3.80 -7.13
CA ASN A 20 5.68 5.18 -7.41
C ASN A 20 4.36 5.23 -8.19
N ALA A 21 4.19 4.35 -9.18
CA ALA A 21 2.96 4.24 -9.95
C ALA A 21 1.80 3.76 -9.08
N VAL A 22 2.04 2.82 -8.16
CA VAL A 22 1.04 2.37 -7.18
C VAL A 22 0.62 3.51 -6.26
N ALA A 23 1.58 4.22 -5.66
CA ALA A 23 1.29 5.36 -4.78
C ALA A 23 0.49 6.45 -5.52
N LYS A 24 0.85 6.73 -6.77
CA LYS A 24 0.12 7.68 -7.63
C LYS A 24 -1.30 7.23 -7.93
N TYR A 25 -1.51 5.96 -8.30
CA TYR A 25 -2.84 5.40 -8.55
C TYR A 25 -3.73 5.49 -7.30
N LEU A 26 -3.20 5.08 -6.14
CA LEU A 26 -3.92 5.12 -4.87
C LEU A 26 -4.35 6.54 -4.50
N PHE A 27 -3.48 7.53 -4.72
CA PHE A 27 -3.82 8.91 -4.45
C PHE A 27 -4.82 9.49 -5.47
N ASP A 28 -4.58 9.32 -6.77
CA ASP A 28 -5.38 9.95 -7.82
C ASP A 28 -6.78 9.35 -7.96
N LYS A 29 -6.93 8.03 -7.76
CA LYS A 29 -8.20 7.31 -7.96
C LYS A 29 -8.93 7.03 -6.65
N GLN A 30 -8.18 6.77 -5.59
CA GLN A 30 -8.75 6.30 -4.33
C GLN A 30 -8.64 7.34 -3.20
N HIS A 31 -7.92 8.45 -3.42
CA HIS A 31 -7.58 9.45 -2.41
C HIS A 31 -6.86 8.87 -1.19
N ILE A 32 -6.10 7.80 -1.39
CA ILE A 32 -5.30 7.15 -0.35
C ILE A 32 -3.86 7.64 -0.46
N PHE A 33 -3.40 8.35 0.57
CA PHE A 33 -2.03 8.86 0.62
C PHE A 33 -1.07 7.78 1.15
N THR A 34 -0.08 7.43 0.34
CA THR A 34 1.00 6.50 0.71
C THR A 34 2.33 7.08 0.28
N VAL A 35 3.42 6.62 0.88
CA VAL A 35 4.77 7.07 0.53
C VAL A 35 5.52 5.91 -0.11
N PRO A 36 5.95 6.00 -1.38
CA PRO A 36 6.79 4.98 -1.98
C PRO A 36 8.18 5.03 -1.33
N ILE A 37 8.75 3.86 -1.09
CA ILE A 37 10.14 3.68 -0.69
C ILE A 37 10.82 2.83 -1.75
N VAL A 38 11.88 3.37 -2.33
CA VAL A 38 12.67 2.72 -3.37
C VAL A 38 14.12 2.72 -2.90
N HIS A 39 14.54 1.61 -2.31
CA HIS A 39 15.92 1.31 -1.96
C HIS A 39 16.41 0.09 -2.76
N GLU A 40 17.74 -0.09 -2.85
CA GLU A 40 18.33 -1.23 -3.58
C GLU A 40 17.98 -2.59 -2.94
N GLU A 41 17.84 -2.62 -1.61
CA GLU A 41 17.53 -3.85 -0.87
C GLU A 41 16.02 -4.12 -0.74
N PHE A 42 15.18 -3.07 -0.80
CA PHE A 42 13.74 -3.21 -0.71
C PHE A 42 13.01 -2.07 -1.43
N GLN A 43 11.93 -2.45 -2.09
CA GLN A 43 11.01 -1.53 -2.75
C GLN A 43 9.61 -1.75 -2.19
N GLY A 44 8.76 -0.75 -2.21
CA GLY A 44 7.38 -0.88 -1.73
C GLY A 44 6.72 0.45 -1.44
N ILE A 45 5.46 0.39 -1.03
CA ILE A 45 4.72 1.52 -0.50
C ILE A 45 4.64 1.38 1.02
N ARG A 46 4.93 2.47 1.73
CA ARG A 46 4.79 2.55 3.19
C ARG A 46 3.38 3.04 3.54
N ILE A 47 2.71 2.27 4.38
CA ILE A 47 1.37 2.52 4.88
C ILE A 47 1.39 2.61 6.40
N THR A 48 0.66 3.59 6.93
CA THR A 48 0.50 3.81 8.36
C THR A 48 -0.98 4.00 8.68
N PRO A 49 -1.72 2.95 9.09
CA PRO A 49 -3.06 3.13 9.61
C PRO A 49 -2.99 3.97 10.89
N ASN A 50 -3.80 5.02 10.97
CA ASN A 50 -3.83 5.93 12.11
C ASN A 50 -5.14 5.77 12.91
N LEU A 51 -5.21 6.34 14.12
CA LEU A 51 -6.42 6.30 14.97
C LEU A 51 -7.68 6.89 14.31
N TYR A 52 -7.50 7.69 13.26
CA TYR A 52 -8.58 8.34 12.51
C TYR A 52 -8.99 7.55 11.25
N THR A 53 -8.29 6.46 10.94
CA THR A 53 -8.59 5.60 9.80
C THR A 53 -9.69 4.64 10.24
N THR A 54 -10.85 4.74 9.59
CA THR A 54 -11.97 3.83 9.82
C THR A 54 -11.66 2.45 9.23
N LEU A 55 -12.32 1.41 9.75
CA LEU A 55 -12.18 0.07 9.19
C LEU A 55 -12.59 0.01 7.71
N GLY A 56 -13.62 0.78 7.30
CA GLY A 56 -14.03 0.83 5.90
C GLY A 56 -13.00 1.47 4.97
N GLU A 57 -12.24 2.47 5.44
CA GLU A 57 -11.12 3.03 4.67
C GLU A 57 -9.97 2.03 4.54
N LEU A 58 -9.71 1.26 5.61
CA LEU A 58 -8.72 0.18 5.58
C LEU A 58 -9.13 -0.94 4.62
N ASP A 59 -10.39 -1.37 4.67
CA ASP A 59 -10.94 -2.39 3.77
C ASP A 59 -10.84 -1.95 2.32
N ARG A 60 -11.18 -0.68 2.02
CA ARG A 60 -11.02 -0.10 0.68
C ARG A 60 -9.56 -0.13 0.21
N PHE A 61 -8.60 0.16 1.09
CA PHE A 61 -7.18 0.02 0.76
C PHE A 61 -6.83 -1.45 0.42
N CYS A 62 -7.23 -2.39 1.27
CA CYS A 62 -6.98 -3.82 1.08
C CYS A 62 -7.56 -4.32 -0.25
N GLU A 63 -8.80 -3.97 -0.58
CA GLU A 63 -9.44 -4.33 -1.84
C GLU A 63 -8.67 -3.83 -3.07
N GLN A 64 -8.16 -2.60 -3.02
CA GLN A 64 -7.37 -2.02 -4.12
C GLN A 64 -6.02 -2.71 -4.26
N MET A 65 -5.35 -3.02 -3.15
CA MET A 65 -4.10 -3.77 -3.16
C MET A 65 -4.30 -5.19 -3.71
N GLU A 66 -5.37 -5.88 -3.33
CA GLU A 66 -5.72 -7.18 -3.88
C GLU A 66 -6.02 -7.12 -5.38
N LEU A 67 -6.70 -6.07 -5.84
CA LEU A 67 -6.97 -5.86 -7.27
C LEU A 67 -5.66 -5.68 -8.05
N ILE A 68 -4.74 -4.84 -7.54
CA ILE A 68 -3.42 -4.63 -8.16
C ILE A 68 -2.63 -5.94 -8.17
N ALA A 69 -2.66 -6.72 -7.09
CA ALA A 69 -1.96 -8.01 -7.03
C ALA A 69 -2.50 -9.04 -8.02
N LYS A 70 -3.83 -9.06 -8.27
CA LYS A 70 -4.48 -10.02 -9.17
C LYS A 70 -4.43 -9.62 -10.64
N LYS A 71 -4.49 -8.32 -10.95
CA LYS A 71 -4.68 -7.80 -12.31
C LYS A 71 -3.55 -6.89 -12.80
N GLY A 72 -2.57 -6.59 -11.95
CA GLY A 72 -1.59 -5.55 -12.20
C GLY A 72 -2.17 -4.14 -11.96
N LEU A 73 -1.33 -3.12 -12.16
CA LEU A 73 -1.74 -1.73 -11.98
C LEU A 73 -2.83 -1.36 -13.00
N PRO A 74 -4.03 -0.91 -12.55
CA PRO A 74 -5.07 -0.45 -13.47
C PRO A 74 -4.58 0.76 -14.27
N SER A 75 -4.78 0.72 -15.59
CA SER A 75 -4.44 1.82 -16.52
C SER A 75 -5.42 3.00 -16.39
#